data_AF-A0A1Y0C249-F1
#
_entry.id   AF-A0A1Y0C249-F1
#
_cell.length_a   1.000
_cell.length_b   1.000
_cell.length_c   1.000
_cell.angle_alpha   90.00
_cell.angle_beta   90.00
_cell.angle_gamma   90.00
#
_symmetry.space_group_name_H-M   'P 1'
#
loop_
_entity.id
_entity.type
_entity.pdbx_description
1 polymer ?
#
loop_
_entity_poly.entity_id
_entity_poly.type
_entity_poly.pdbx_seq_one_letter_code
_entity_poly.pdbx_strand_id
1 'polypeptide(L)'
;MRARDVEIARMTRYRGGTYSPTVDTIVFADGSTARTDLIRLNPNIDAYSVDFTGVAPTAPSRYRPANWSAVPNLAARTHEAEVDWIIRNSFPTLGTAELSRRLRAAGQRLGAHLAEHEAIAATQAAIWHFTNGLDLDTRPLNVPVAQRRESGAIVFEFDGDPQLGGYTVELTADSPVSLFLQKSADGIEWRDVAASGLNIDAGQGSYRKALGIGSTTAATRPGRRHQGYRFYRLQIIADPATTVDVAAVTFWLNGSGHYRNAERVVALYEYLLAGAAAARRATVVPALNSERAVLDAGVLGPFRLDATDRAALSVSAGTVVDADGAVIDGPVTPGTDFYLRPGHPAGRVTLTASVPAATDGFGGRVITGVAYDDSRFTPVALAVPAPTVIEFEISF
;
A
#
# COMPACT_ATOMS: atom_id res chain seq x y z
N MET A 1 27.91 12.48 -7.96
CA MET A 1 26.82 12.30 -6.98
C MET A 1 27.28 11.32 -5.90
N ARG A 2 27.55 11.81 -4.70
CA ARG A 2 27.75 10.97 -3.50
C ARG A 2 26.66 11.38 -2.51
N ALA A 3 25.82 10.44 -2.08
CA ALA A 3 24.85 10.68 -1.01
C ALA A 3 25.61 10.59 0.32
N ARG A 4 25.41 11.56 1.21
CA ARG A 4 25.98 11.57 2.56
C ARG A 4 25.01 10.85 3.49
N ASP A 5 25.44 9.76 4.12
CA ASP A 5 24.62 8.97 5.04
C ASP A 5 24.53 9.62 6.43
N VAL A 6 23.35 9.57 7.05
CA VAL A 6 23.18 9.83 8.48
C VAL A 6 24.04 8.81 9.25
N GLU A 7 24.85 9.28 10.20
CA GLU A 7 25.85 8.49 10.91
C GLU A 7 25.21 7.50 11.92
N ILE A 8 24.49 6.50 11.42
CA ILE A 8 23.94 5.40 12.23
C ILE A 8 25.07 4.38 12.43
N ALA A 9 25.85 4.58 13.50
CA ALA A 9 27.16 3.91 13.65
C ALA A 9 27.13 2.37 13.71
N ARG A 10 26.04 1.75 14.24
CA ARG A 10 25.78 0.29 14.29
C ARG A 10 24.39 0.03 14.87
N MET A 11 23.69 -0.97 14.35
CA MET A 11 22.38 -1.41 14.85
C MET A 11 22.43 -2.87 15.28
N THR A 12 21.68 -3.24 16.31
CA THR A 12 21.61 -4.65 16.77
C THR A 12 20.17 -5.05 17.01
N ARG A 13 19.74 -6.17 16.44
CA ARG A 13 18.49 -6.83 16.79
C ARG A 13 18.74 -7.78 17.95
N TYR A 14 18.38 -7.42 19.18
CA TYR A 14 18.67 -8.22 20.39
C TYR A 14 17.71 -9.38 20.63
N ARG A 15 16.48 -9.32 20.09
CA ARG A 15 15.51 -10.41 20.21
C ARG A 15 15.32 -11.09 18.87
N GLY A 16 15.63 -12.38 18.85
CA GLY A 16 14.97 -13.30 17.95
C GLY A 16 13.73 -13.85 18.63
N GLY A 17 12.57 -13.67 18.01
CA GLY A 17 11.34 -14.29 18.48
C GLY A 17 10.77 -13.65 19.75
N THR A 18 10.17 -12.48 19.61
CA THR A 18 8.82 -12.32 20.15
C THR A 18 8.15 -11.36 19.20
N TYR A 19 7.44 -11.92 18.20
CA TYR A 19 6.37 -11.22 17.51
C TYR A 19 5.67 -10.30 18.49
N SER A 20 5.42 -9.04 18.12
CA SER A 20 4.54 -8.21 18.95
C SER A 20 3.30 -9.04 19.34
N PRO A 21 2.74 -8.93 20.56
CA PRO A 21 1.45 -9.56 20.88
C PRO A 21 0.31 -9.14 19.92
N THR A 22 0.60 -8.22 18.99
CA THR A 22 -0.21 -7.64 17.94
C THR A 22 0.30 -8.08 16.55
N VAL A 23 0.53 -9.37 16.31
CA VAL A 23 0.88 -9.85 14.95
C VAL A 23 -0.36 -10.30 14.21
N ASP A 24 -0.58 -9.67 13.06
CA ASP A 24 -1.61 -10.08 12.12
C ASP A 24 -1.06 -11.13 11.15
N THR A 25 -1.95 -12.00 10.67
CA THR A 25 -1.65 -12.89 9.55
C THR A 25 -2.36 -12.37 8.33
N ILE A 26 -1.59 -11.98 7.33
CA ILE A 26 -2.11 -11.53 6.03
C ILE A 26 -2.06 -12.65 5.01
N VAL A 27 -2.95 -12.56 4.03
CA VAL A 27 -3.08 -13.47 2.89
C VAL A 27 -2.81 -12.67 1.60
N PHE A 28 -1.95 -13.20 0.73
CA PHE A 28 -1.66 -12.61 -0.58
C PHE A 28 -2.53 -13.24 -1.67
N ALA A 29 -2.60 -12.58 -2.82
CA ALA A 29 -3.40 -13.00 -3.97
C ALA A 29 -3.00 -14.36 -4.54
N ASP A 30 -1.74 -14.79 -4.34
CA ASP A 30 -1.23 -16.11 -4.71
C ASP A 30 -1.60 -17.22 -3.69
N GLY A 31 -2.28 -16.86 -2.61
CA GLY A 31 -2.68 -17.76 -1.52
C GLY A 31 -1.61 -17.97 -0.45
N SER A 32 -0.40 -17.41 -0.61
CA SER A 32 0.61 -17.42 0.43
C SER A 32 0.16 -16.56 1.62
N THR A 33 0.73 -16.85 2.80
CA THR A 33 0.36 -16.14 4.04
C THR A 33 1.60 -15.71 4.79
N ALA A 34 1.48 -14.64 5.55
CA ALA A 34 2.58 -14.08 6.31
C ALA A 34 2.15 -13.53 7.65
N ARG A 35 3.00 -13.72 8.65
CA ARG A 35 2.92 -13.00 9.91
C ARG A 35 3.73 -11.72 9.79
N THR A 36 3.08 -10.57 9.97
CA THR A 36 3.73 -9.27 9.86
C THR A 36 4.24 -8.79 11.20
N ASP A 37 5.42 -8.19 11.26
CA ASP A 37 6.06 -7.72 12.49
C ASP A 37 6.74 -6.37 12.25
N LEU A 38 6.79 -5.53 13.30
CA LEU A 38 7.61 -4.31 13.30
C LEU A 38 8.94 -4.64 13.95
N ILE A 39 10.01 -4.69 13.16
CA ILE A 39 11.33 -5.09 13.63
C ILE A 39 11.94 -3.92 14.41
N ARG A 40 12.26 -4.14 15.68
CA ARG A 40 12.97 -3.15 16.50
C ARG A 40 14.46 -3.45 16.58
N LEU A 41 15.27 -2.49 16.11
CA LEU A 41 16.73 -2.49 16.21
C LEU A 41 17.16 -1.54 17.33
N ASN A 42 18.21 -1.88 18.08
CA ASN A 42 18.83 -0.94 19.01
C ASN A 42 19.61 0.15 18.26
N PRO A 43 19.50 1.44 18.63
CA PRO A 43 18.87 1.99 19.83
C PRO A 43 17.41 2.48 19.63
N ASN A 44 16.47 1.57 19.41
CA ASN A 44 15.03 1.81 19.20
C ASN A 44 14.67 2.40 17.82
N ILE A 45 15.32 1.87 16.78
CA ILE A 45 14.95 2.12 15.39
C ILE A 45 13.97 1.04 14.96
N ASP A 46 12.75 1.46 14.63
CA ASP A 46 11.74 0.59 14.03
C ASP A 46 12.03 0.38 12.54
N ALA A 47 11.75 -0.81 12.03
CA ALA A 47 12.09 -1.21 10.67
C ALA A 47 11.14 -2.30 10.14
N TYR A 48 11.02 -2.38 8.82
CA TYR A 48 10.24 -3.40 8.12
C TYR A 48 11.14 -4.29 7.29
N SER A 49 10.76 -5.55 7.11
CA SER A 49 11.46 -6.46 6.19
C SER A 49 11.29 -5.99 4.75
N VAL A 50 12.37 -6.04 3.97
CA VAL A 50 12.34 -5.79 2.51
C VAL A 50 12.61 -7.05 1.70
N ASP A 51 12.60 -8.21 2.36
CA ASP A 51 12.69 -9.51 1.71
C ASP A 51 11.78 -10.51 2.42
N PHE A 52 10.68 -10.83 1.75
CA PHE A 52 9.72 -11.85 2.16
C PHE A 52 10.36 -13.23 2.44
N THR A 53 11.44 -13.58 1.73
CA THR A 53 12.13 -14.87 1.89
C THR A 53 13.21 -14.83 2.97
N GLY A 54 13.51 -13.64 3.49
CA GLY A 54 14.55 -13.41 4.48
C GLY A 54 14.19 -14.01 5.84
N VAL A 55 15.21 -14.53 6.53
CA VAL A 55 15.03 -15.18 7.83
C VAL A 55 15.11 -14.13 8.94
N ALA A 56 14.16 -14.17 9.87
CA ALA A 56 14.28 -13.38 11.10
C ALA A 56 15.33 -14.04 12.03
N PRO A 57 16.39 -13.34 12.48
CA PRO A 57 17.40 -13.95 13.33
C PRO A 57 16.80 -14.44 14.66
N THR A 58 17.32 -15.53 15.21
CA THR A 58 16.92 -16.11 16.51
C THR A 58 17.83 -15.68 17.65
N ALA A 59 19.04 -15.21 17.34
CA ALA A 59 20.03 -14.68 18.27
C ALA A 59 20.26 -13.18 18.03
N PRO A 60 20.95 -12.46 18.94
CA PRO A 60 21.36 -11.10 18.69
C PRO A 60 22.15 -10.99 17.38
N SER A 61 21.70 -10.14 16.45
CA SER A 61 22.34 -9.97 15.15
C SER A 61 22.57 -8.50 14.82
N ARG A 62 23.72 -8.22 14.23
CA ARG A 62 24.19 -6.87 13.95
C ARG A 62 23.86 -6.48 12.51
N TYR A 63 23.38 -5.25 12.39
CA TYR A 63 23.00 -4.61 11.16
C TYR A 63 23.90 -3.39 10.93
N ARG A 64 24.25 -3.17 9.68
CA ARG A 64 24.91 -1.94 9.22
C ARG A 64 23.96 -1.17 8.30
N PRO A 65 23.93 0.17 8.37
CA PRO A 65 23.23 0.97 7.37
C PRO A 65 23.79 0.69 5.98
N ALA A 66 22.93 0.75 4.99
CA ALA A 66 23.26 0.62 3.59
C ALA A 66 22.26 1.40 2.73
N ASN A 67 22.68 1.70 1.51
CA ASN A 67 21.80 2.30 0.49
C ASN A 67 20.85 1.24 -0.06
N TRP A 68 19.68 1.67 -0.56
CA TRP A 68 18.72 0.80 -1.24
C TRP A 68 19.36 -0.09 -2.30
N SER A 69 20.24 0.50 -3.13
CA SER A 69 20.96 -0.20 -4.21
C SER A 69 21.98 -1.23 -3.72
N ALA A 70 22.38 -1.18 -2.45
CA ALA A 70 23.32 -2.14 -1.87
C ALA A 70 22.63 -3.42 -1.40
N VAL A 71 21.29 -3.45 -1.38
CA VAL A 71 20.51 -4.65 -1.06
C VAL A 71 20.31 -5.46 -2.34
N PRO A 72 20.89 -6.69 -2.46
CA PRO A 72 20.99 -7.40 -3.74
C PRO A 72 19.64 -7.65 -4.44
N ASN A 73 18.61 -8.03 -3.69
CA ASN A 73 17.27 -8.31 -4.23
C ASN A 73 16.49 -7.04 -4.61
N LEU A 74 16.96 -5.85 -4.19
CA LEU A 74 16.31 -4.57 -4.46
C LEU A 74 17.02 -3.74 -5.54
N ALA A 75 18.32 -3.98 -5.75
CA ALA A 75 19.14 -3.22 -6.70
C ALA A 75 18.55 -3.17 -8.12
N ALA A 76 17.87 -4.25 -8.54
CA ALA A 76 17.24 -4.33 -9.85
C ALA A 76 15.83 -3.71 -9.94
N ARG A 77 15.21 -3.34 -8.81
CA ARG A 77 13.76 -3.10 -8.73
C ARG A 77 13.31 -1.64 -8.83
N THR A 78 14.18 -0.63 -8.72
CA THR A 78 13.82 0.80 -8.93
C THR A 78 12.53 1.29 -8.21
N HIS A 79 12.31 0.89 -6.95
CA HIS A 79 11.11 1.26 -6.16
C HIS A 79 11.43 2.02 -4.86
N GLU A 80 12.61 2.63 -4.74
CA GLU A 80 13.00 3.34 -3.51
C GLU A 80 12.05 4.51 -3.20
N ALA A 81 11.60 5.25 -4.23
CA ALA A 81 10.69 6.38 -4.05
C ALA A 81 9.32 5.96 -3.51
N GLU A 82 8.77 4.86 -4.01
CA GLU A 82 7.51 4.28 -3.53
C GLU A 82 7.62 3.82 -2.08
N VAL A 83 8.72 3.14 -1.74
CA VAL A 83 8.94 2.61 -0.39
C VAL A 83 9.27 3.73 0.60
N ASP A 84 10.00 4.76 0.20
CA ASP A 84 10.17 5.99 0.97
C ASP A 84 8.82 6.65 1.26
N TRP A 85 7.97 6.80 0.24
CA TRP A 85 6.63 7.35 0.44
C TRP A 85 5.83 6.53 1.45
N ILE A 86 5.88 5.19 1.36
CA ILE A 86 5.19 4.29 2.30
C ILE A 86 5.69 4.57 3.71
N ILE A 87 7.00 4.50 3.95
CA ILE A 87 7.61 4.68 5.27
C ILE A 87 7.17 6.01 5.91
N ARG A 88 7.16 7.10 5.14
CA ARG A 88 6.77 8.43 5.63
C ARG A 88 5.27 8.56 5.92
N ASN A 89 4.43 7.76 5.25
CA ASN A 89 2.98 7.86 5.29
C ASN A 89 2.30 6.66 5.97
N SER A 90 3.06 5.87 6.72
CA SER A 90 2.60 4.67 7.41
C SER A 90 3.03 4.64 8.87
N PHE A 91 2.67 3.57 9.58
CA PHE A 91 3.13 3.34 10.94
C PHE A 91 4.61 2.92 10.95
N PRO A 92 5.43 3.32 11.94
CA PRO A 92 5.13 4.19 13.09
C PRO A 92 5.33 5.69 12.83
N THR A 93 5.80 6.11 11.65
CA THR A 93 6.01 7.55 11.36
C THR A 93 4.72 8.36 11.54
N LEU A 94 3.58 7.78 11.15
CA LEU A 94 2.25 8.26 11.49
C LEU A 94 1.57 7.30 12.48
N GLY A 95 1.03 7.86 13.56
CA GLY A 95 0.23 7.11 14.53
C GLY A 95 -1.10 6.63 13.95
N THR A 96 -1.71 5.59 14.55
CA THR A 96 -2.96 4.98 14.06
C THR A 96 -4.14 5.94 14.01
N ALA A 97 -4.20 6.93 14.92
CA ALA A 97 -5.21 7.97 14.90
C ALA A 97 -5.11 8.85 13.64
N GLU A 98 -3.89 9.23 13.26
CA GLU A 98 -3.62 10.03 12.07
C GLU A 98 -3.91 9.25 10.79
N LEU A 99 -3.44 8.00 10.72
CA LEU A 99 -3.74 7.12 9.59
C LEU A 99 -5.26 6.93 9.41
N SER A 100 -5.99 6.71 10.51
CA SER A 100 -7.44 6.59 10.48
C SER A 100 -8.12 7.89 10.01
N ARG A 101 -7.57 9.06 10.34
CA ARG A 101 -8.06 10.36 9.86
C ARG A 101 -7.85 10.50 8.35
N ARG A 102 -6.66 10.20 7.86
CA ARG A 102 -6.33 10.28 6.42
C ARG A 102 -7.16 9.34 5.58
N LEU A 103 -7.38 8.10 6.04
CA LEU A 103 -8.25 7.14 5.36
C LEU A 103 -9.68 7.65 5.22
N ARG A 104 -10.26 8.23 6.28
CA ARG A 104 -11.60 8.84 6.21
C ARG A 104 -11.63 10.03 5.25
N ALA A 105 -10.60 10.86 5.24
CA ALA A 105 -10.47 11.96 4.29
C ALA A 105 -10.37 11.48 2.83
N ALA A 106 -9.78 10.31 2.60
CA ALA A 106 -9.74 9.62 1.31
C ALA A 106 -11.05 8.86 0.96
N GLY A 107 -12.10 9.00 1.76
CA GLY A 107 -13.42 8.39 1.51
C GLY A 107 -13.60 6.98 2.07
N GLN A 108 -12.61 6.42 2.77
CA GLN A 108 -12.71 5.09 3.36
C GLN A 108 -13.62 5.08 4.59
N ARG A 109 -14.60 4.17 4.60
CA ARG A 109 -15.53 4.00 5.72
C ARG A 109 -14.98 2.99 6.72
N LEU A 110 -14.19 3.47 7.67
CA LEU A 110 -13.68 2.63 8.76
C LEU A 110 -14.73 2.49 9.87
N GLY A 111 -15.14 1.27 10.18
CA GLY A 111 -16.05 1.00 11.32
C GLY A 111 -15.43 1.31 12.70
N ALA A 112 -14.10 1.37 12.79
CA ALA A 112 -13.34 1.75 13.98
C ALA A 112 -11.97 2.34 13.59
N HIS A 113 -11.23 2.90 14.54
CA HIS A 113 -9.84 3.27 14.31
C HIS A 113 -8.97 2.04 14.00
N LEU A 114 -7.89 2.25 13.24
CA LEU A 114 -6.85 1.25 13.03
C LEU A 114 -6.23 0.82 14.36
N ALA A 115 -6.07 -0.47 14.55
CA ALA A 115 -5.19 -1.01 15.57
C ALA A 115 -3.73 -1.03 15.06
N GLU A 116 -2.76 -1.05 15.98
CA GLU A 116 -1.34 -1.06 15.61
C GLU A 116 -0.96 -2.27 14.76
N HIS A 117 -1.46 -3.46 15.07
CA HIS A 117 -1.22 -4.67 14.27
C HIS A 117 -1.70 -4.52 12.83
N GLU A 118 -2.87 -3.92 12.63
CA GLU A 118 -3.44 -3.72 11.30
C GLU A 118 -2.61 -2.71 10.50
N ALA A 119 -2.13 -1.65 11.18
CA ALA A 119 -1.27 -0.65 10.56
C ALA A 119 0.10 -1.24 10.16
N ILE A 120 0.71 -2.03 11.04
CA ILE A 120 1.95 -2.77 10.75
C ILE A 120 1.74 -3.73 9.58
N ALA A 121 0.63 -4.48 9.58
CA ALA A 121 0.33 -5.47 8.56
C ALA A 121 0.16 -4.84 7.17
N ALA A 122 -0.63 -3.78 7.07
CA ALA A 122 -0.83 -3.05 5.82
C ALA A 122 0.47 -2.42 5.31
N THR A 123 1.28 -1.86 6.22
CA THR A 123 2.58 -1.26 5.88
C THR A 123 3.53 -2.31 5.32
N GLN A 124 3.68 -3.44 6.02
CA GLN A 124 4.57 -4.52 5.60
C GLN A 124 4.12 -5.13 4.26
N ALA A 125 2.80 -5.30 4.04
CA ALA A 125 2.25 -5.75 2.77
C ALA A 125 2.55 -4.77 1.63
N ALA A 126 2.39 -3.45 1.87
CA ALA A 126 2.69 -2.42 0.88
C ALA A 126 4.19 -2.39 0.51
N ILE A 127 5.09 -2.61 1.47
CA ILE A 127 6.52 -2.74 1.19
C ILE A 127 6.80 -3.97 0.33
N TRP A 128 6.24 -5.14 0.69
CA TRP A 128 6.46 -6.39 -0.06
C TRP A 128 5.85 -6.39 -1.46
N HIS A 129 4.81 -5.59 -1.72
CA HIS A 129 4.34 -5.33 -3.08
C HIS A 129 5.48 -4.83 -3.98
N PHE A 130 6.24 -3.83 -3.52
CA PHE A 130 7.35 -3.26 -4.29
C PHE A 130 8.64 -4.09 -4.21
N THR A 131 8.96 -4.68 -3.05
CA THR A 131 10.24 -5.38 -2.86
C THR A 131 10.22 -6.82 -3.36
N ASN A 132 9.06 -7.47 -3.35
CA ASN A 132 8.92 -8.89 -3.66
C ASN A 132 7.89 -9.18 -4.76
N GLY A 133 7.04 -8.21 -5.14
CA GLY A 133 5.96 -8.43 -6.11
C GLY A 133 4.78 -9.19 -5.52
N LEU A 134 4.56 -9.09 -4.20
CA LEU A 134 3.48 -9.77 -3.49
C LEU A 134 2.29 -8.83 -3.30
N ASP A 135 1.18 -9.16 -3.96
CA ASP A 135 -0.07 -8.40 -3.84
C ASP A 135 -0.92 -8.92 -2.69
N LEU A 136 -1.31 -8.03 -1.77
CA LEU A 136 -2.24 -8.37 -0.71
C LEU A 136 -3.56 -8.81 -1.35
N ASP A 137 -4.19 -9.87 -0.82
CA ASP A 137 -5.51 -10.26 -1.31
C ASP A 137 -6.57 -9.24 -0.86
N THR A 138 -6.93 -8.36 -1.79
CA THR A 138 -7.99 -7.35 -1.64
C THR A 138 -9.28 -7.75 -2.37
N ARG A 139 -9.42 -9.01 -2.80
CA ARG A 139 -10.63 -9.46 -3.52
C ARG A 139 -11.84 -9.50 -2.58
N PRO A 140 -12.94 -8.79 -2.92
CA PRO A 140 -14.19 -8.91 -2.19
C PRO A 140 -14.75 -10.35 -2.23
N LEU A 141 -15.06 -10.92 -1.06
CA LEU A 141 -15.61 -12.28 -0.95
C LEU A 141 -17.09 -12.37 -1.32
N ASN A 142 -17.76 -11.25 -1.55
CA ASN A 142 -19.15 -11.18 -2.04
C ASN A 142 -19.26 -11.09 -3.57
N VAL A 143 -18.13 -11.10 -4.28
CA VAL A 143 -18.09 -11.11 -5.74
C VAL A 143 -17.80 -12.54 -6.23
N PRO A 144 -18.68 -13.14 -7.04
CA PRO A 144 -18.42 -14.45 -7.64
C PRO A 144 -17.17 -14.44 -8.52
N VAL A 145 -16.37 -15.51 -8.47
CA VAL A 145 -15.24 -15.74 -9.39
C VAL A 145 -15.68 -16.31 -10.73
N ALA A 146 -16.84 -16.96 -10.78
CA ALA A 146 -17.46 -17.40 -12.02
C ALA A 146 -18.98 -17.32 -11.94
N GLN A 147 -19.59 -17.05 -13.09
CA GLN A 147 -21.03 -17.05 -13.28
C GLN A 147 -21.38 -17.87 -14.52
N ARG A 148 -22.35 -18.78 -14.41
CA ARG A 148 -22.86 -19.57 -15.52
C ARG A 148 -24.38 -19.43 -15.59
N ARG A 149 -24.90 -19.11 -16.77
CA ARG A 149 -26.34 -19.09 -17.03
C ARG A 149 -26.77 -20.47 -17.49
N GLU A 150 -27.82 -20.98 -16.86
CA GLU A 150 -28.48 -22.25 -17.17
C GLU A 150 -29.93 -21.97 -17.53
N SER A 151 -30.63 -22.95 -18.11
CA SER A 151 -32.06 -22.81 -18.36
C SER A 151 -32.80 -22.62 -17.04
N GLY A 152 -33.44 -21.46 -16.85
CA GLY A 152 -34.16 -21.10 -15.64
C GLY A 152 -33.29 -20.86 -14.40
N ALA A 153 -31.96 -20.70 -14.55
CA ALA A 153 -31.10 -20.46 -13.39
C ALA A 153 -29.80 -19.72 -13.71
N ILE A 154 -29.20 -19.14 -12.67
CA ILE A 154 -27.86 -18.57 -12.72
C ILE A 154 -27.04 -19.17 -11.58
N VAL A 155 -25.93 -19.82 -11.91
CA VAL A 155 -24.99 -20.40 -10.95
C VAL A 155 -23.83 -19.42 -10.72
N PHE A 156 -23.51 -19.22 -9.45
CA PHE A 156 -22.43 -18.38 -8.97
C PHE A 156 -21.44 -19.24 -8.18
N GLU A 157 -20.18 -19.15 -8.57
CA GLU A 157 -19.07 -19.75 -7.84
C GLU A 157 -18.29 -18.64 -7.14
N PHE A 158 -18.01 -18.84 -5.85
CA PHE A 158 -17.26 -17.89 -5.04
C PHE A 158 -15.87 -18.42 -4.72
N ASP A 159 -14.98 -17.50 -4.39
CA ASP A 159 -13.66 -17.84 -3.89
C ASP A 159 -13.73 -18.21 -2.40
N GLY A 160 -13.62 -19.50 -2.10
CA GLY A 160 -13.86 -20.04 -0.75
C GLY A 160 -15.36 -20.18 -0.45
N ASP A 161 -15.71 -20.12 0.83
CA ASP A 161 -17.05 -20.46 1.32
C ASP A 161 -17.72 -19.25 2.02
N PRO A 162 -18.07 -18.18 1.29
CA PRO A 162 -18.67 -17.00 1.92
C PRO A 162 -20.07 -17.32 2.44
N GLN A 163 -20.42 -16.76 3.59
CA GLN A 163 -21.77 -16.79 4.10
C GLN A 163 -22.55 -15.58 3.57
N LEU A 164 -23.50 -15.82 2.67
CA LEU A 164 -24.34 -14.75 2.13
C LEU A 164 -25.40 -14.29 3.13
N GLY A 165 -25.53 -12.97 3.29
CA GLY A 165 -26.62 -12.31 4.03
C GLY A 165 -27.81 -11.95 3.14
N GLY A 166 -27.61 -11.92 1.82
CA GLY A 166 -28.67 -11.73 0.84
C GLY A 166 -28.17 -11.28 -0.51
N TYR A 167 -29.13 -11.00 -1.40
CA TYR A 167 -28.87 -10.64 -2.78
C TYR A 167 -29.77 -9.51 -3.26
N THR A 168 -29.28 -8.74 -4.22
CA THR A 168 -30.05 -7.79 -5.02
C THR A 168 -30.02 -8.29 -6.46
N VAL A 169 -31.17 -8.25 -7.13
CA VAL A 169 -31.33 -8.65 -8.53
C VAL A 169 -31.92 -7.49 -9.32
N GLU A 170 -31.31 -7.19 -10.46
CA GLU A 170 -31.85 -6.28 -11.47
C GLU A 170 -32.36 -7.14 -12.61
N LEU A 171 -33.67 -7.03 -12.89
CA LEU A 171 -34.30 -7.83 -13.93
C LEU A 171 -35.43 -7.11 -14.64
N THR A 172 -35.73 -7.60 -15.85
CA THR A 172 -36.91 -7.27 -16.63
C THR A 172 -37.68 -8.55 -16.94
N ALA A 173 -38.99 -8.56 -16.69
CA ALA A 173 -39.87 -9.67 -17.04
C ALA A 173 -41.18 -9.16 -17.65
N ASP A 174 -41.74 -9.88 -18.62
CA ASP A 174 -43.02 -9.54 -19.25
C ASP A 174 -44.24 -10.13 -18.51
N SER A 175 -44.01 -11.04 -17.56
CA SER A 175 -45.00 -11.65 -16.66
C SER A 175 -44.41 -11.84 -15.26
N PRO A 176 -45.21 -12.08 -14.22
CA PRO A 176 -44.71 -12.32 -12.86
C PRO A 176 -43.74 -13.50 -12.79
N VAL A 177 -42.68 -13.35 -11.99
CA VAL A 177 -41.64 -14.36 -11.78
C VAL A 177 -41.36 -14.58 -10.30
N SER A 178 -40.96 -15.80 -9.95
CA SER A 178 -40.52 -16.16 -8.60
C SER A 178 -39.05 -16.55 -8.63
N LEU A 179 -38.26 -15.97 -7.75
CA LEU A 179 -36.85 -16.27 -7.57
C LEU A 179 -36.63 -17.01 -6.26
N PHE A 180 -35.73 -17.98 -6.23
CA PHE A 180 -35.25 -18.59 -4.99
C PHE A 180 -33.77 -18.95 -5.09
N LEU A 181 -33.08 -18.89 -3.96
CA LEU A 181 -31.64 -19.17 -3.89
C LEU A 181 -31.41 -20.59 -3.39
N GLN A 182 -30.47 -21.28 -4.01
CA GLN A 182 -29.94 -22.57 -3.57
C GLN A 182 -28.46 -22.46 -3.25
N LYS A 183 -27.95 -23.39 -2.43
CA LYS A 183 -26.57 -23.47 -1.96
C LYS A 183 -26.02 -24.88 -2.19
N SER A 184 -24.73 -24.97 -2.52
CA SER A 184 -24.04 -26.23 -2.78
C SER A 184 -22.55 -26.15 -2.42
N ALA A 185 -21.99 -27.25 -1.94
CA ALA A 185 -20.56 -27.34 -1.62
C ALA A 185 -19.72 -27.78 -2.83
N ASP A 186 -20.31 -28.54 -3.75
CA ASP A 186 -19.64 -29.17 -4.90
C ASP A 186 -20.17 -28.66 -6.26
N GLY A 187 -21.25 -27.89 -6.26
CA GLY A 187 -21.94 -27.41 -7.47
C GLY A 187 -22.82 -28.47 -8.13
N ILE A 188 -22.97 -29.65 -7.52
CA ILE A 188 -23.73 -30.80 -8.03
C ILE A 188 -24.96 -31.02 -7.15
N GLU A 189 -24.77 -31.13 -5.83
CA GLU A 189 -25.84 -31.33 -4.87
C GLU A 189 -26.37 -29.99 -4.36
N TRP A 190 -27.63 -29.68 -4.70
CA TRP A 190 -28.26 -28.39 -4.40
C TRP A 190 -29.26 -28.50 -3.26
N ARG A 191 -29.24 -27.51 -2.36
CA ARG A 191 -30.23 -27.35 -1.29
C ARG A 191 -30.80 -25.95 -1.30
N ASP A 192 -32.08 -25.82 -1.00
CA ASP A 192 -32.72 -24.50 -0.92
C ASP A 192 -32.18 -23.69 0.26
N VAL A 193 -31.99 -22.39 0.03
CA VAL A 193 -31.75 -21.43 1.10
C VAL A 193 -33.09 -21.02 1.67
N ALA A 194 -33.33 -21.36 2.94
CA ALA A 194 -34.57 -21.05 3.62
C ALA A 194 -34.91 -19.55 3.56
N ALA A 195 -36.18 -19.24 3.30
CA ALA A 195 -36.71 -17.88 3.18
C ALA A 195 -36.03 -17.00 2.11
N SER A 196 -35.37 -17.58 1.11
CA SER A 196 -34.75 -16.84 -0.02
C SER A 196 -35.72 -16.46 -1.14
N GLY A 197 -36.96 -16.94 -1.08
CA GLY A 197 -38.00 -16.68 -2.08
C GLY A 197 -38.33 -15.19 -2.24
N LEU A 198 -38.44 -14.75 -3.49
CA LEU A 198 -38.79 -13.38 -3.89
C LEU A 198 -39.74 -13.44 -5.10
N ASN A 199 -40.96 -12.92 -4.94
CA ASN A 199 -41.92 -12.80 -6.02
C ASN A 199 -41.85 -11.39 -6.60
N ILE A 200 -41.83 -11.31 -7.93
CA ILE A 200 -41.62 -10.07 -8.69
C ILE A 200 -42.72 -9.98 -9.74
N ASP A 201 -43.44 -8.87 -9.76
CA ASP A 201 -44.44 -8.58 -10.79
C ASP A 201 -43.78 -8.28 -12.14
N ALA A 202 -44.58 -8.31 -13.21
CA ALA A 202 -44.11 -7.93 -14.54
C ALA A 202 -43.56 -6.49 -14.57
N GLY A 203 -42.50 -6.27 -15.34
CA GLY A 203 -41.84 -4.99 -15.51
C GLY A 203 -40.33 -5.08 -15.31
N GLN A 204 -39.70 -3.90 -15.26
CA GLN A 204 -38.29 -3.73 -14.98
C GLN A 204 -38.11 -3.19 -13.56
N GLY A 205 -37.15 -3.74 -12.81
CA GLY A 205 -36.87 -3.26 -11.47
C GLY A 205 -35.59 -3.81 -10.84
N SER A 206 -35.23 -3.22 -9.69
CA SER A 206 -34.19 -3.70 -8.79
C SER A 206 -34.84 -4.17 -7.50
N TYR A 207 -34.59 -5.43 -7.14
CA TYR A 207 -35.27 -6.10 -6.03
C TYR A 207 -34.25 -6.66 -5.07
N ARG A 208 -34.49 -6.47 -3.77
CA ARG A 208 -33.57 -6.85 -2.72
C ARG A 208 -34.18 -7.91 -1.80
N LYS A 209 -33.43 -8.98 -1.52
CA LYS A 209 -33.84 -10.05 -0.61
C LYS A 209 -32.79 -10.35 0.45
N ALA A 210 -33.15 -10.09 1.71
CA ALA A 210 -32.37 -10.54 2.86
C ALA A 210 -32.65 -12.01 3.18
N LEU A 211 -31.61 -12.70 3.65
CA LEU A 211 -31.65 -14.09 4.07
C LEU A 211 -31.64 -14.18 5.59
N GLY A 212 -32.28 -15.21 6.14
CA GLY A 212 -32.28 -15.45 7.58
C GLY A 212 -30.86 -15.72 8.10
N ILE A 213 -30.57 -15.29 9.33
CA ILE A 213 -29.29 -15.59 10.00
C ILE A 213 -29.09 -17.11 10.02
N GLY A 214 -27.92 -17.57 9.59
CA GLY A 214 -27.59 -19.00 9.55
C GLY A 214 -28.14 -19.78 8.35
N SER A 215 -29.01 -19.19 7.52
CA SER A 215 -29.62 -19.87 6.36
C SER A 215 -28.59 -20.37 5.34
N THR A 216 -27.43 -19.71 5.28
CA THR A 216 -26.32 -20.02 4.39
C THR A 216 -25.10 -20.58 5.12
N THR A 217 -25.19 -20.93 6.40
CA THR A 217 -24.09 -21.56 7.15
C THR A 217 -23.94 -23.02 6.73
N ALA A 218 -22.73 -23.44 6.38
CA ALA A 218 -22.37 -24.85 6.21
C ALA A 218 -21.71 -25.43 7.47
N ALA A 219 -20.86 -24.65 8.14
CA ALA A 219 -20.19 -25.07 9.37
C ALA A 219 -19.93 -23.88 10.31
N THR A 220 -20.10 -24.14 11.60
CA THR A 220 -19.67 -23.27 12.70
C THR A 220 -18.44 -23.89 13.35
N ARG A 221 -17.28 -23.25 13.22
CA ARG A 221 -16.07 -23.63 13.96
C ARG A 221 -15.76 -22.58 15.02
N PRO A 222 -15.61 -22.97 16.30
CA PRO A 222 -15.18 -22.02 17.34
C PRO A 222 -13.88 -21.33 16.93
N GLY A 223 -13.84 -20.00 17.01
CA GLY A 223 -12.65 -19.20 16.72
C GLY A 223 -12.30 -18.99 15.23
N ARG A 224 -13.13 -19.45 14.28
CA ARG A 224 -12.99 -19.10 12.85
C ARG A 224 -14.24 -18.38 12.34
N ARG A 225 -14.06 -17.59 11.28
CA ARG A 225 -15.18 -16.94 10.56
C ARG A 225 -16.18 -18.02 10.11
N HIS A 226 -17.48 -17.71 10.20
CA HIS A 226 -18.53 -18.61 9.75
C HIS A 226 -18.33 -18.97 8.28
N GLN A 227 -18.40 -20.26 7.96
CA GLN A 227 -18.24 -20.78 6.61
C GLN A 227 -19.61 -21.03 5.99
N GLY A 228 -19.85 -20.43 4.83
CA GLY A 228 -21.00 -20.67 3.99
C GLY A 228 -20.70 -21.72 2.94
N TYR A 229 -20.99 -21.42 1.67
CA TYR A 229 -20.88 -22.39 0.58
C TYR A 229 -20.12 -21.77 -0.60
N ARG A 230 -19.36 -22.60 -1.32
CA ARG A 230 -18.67 -22.17 -2.55
C ARG A 230 -19.62 -21.84 -3.69
N PHE A 231 -20.73 -22.58 -3.81
CA PHE A 231 -21.66 -22.43 -4.93
C PHE A 231 -23.03 -21.99 -4.46
N TYR A 232 -23.59 -21.01 -5.18
CA TYR A 232 -24.97 -20.57 -5.04
C TYR A 232 -25.66 -20.57 -6.41
N ARG A 233 -26.95 -20.85 -6.43
CA ARG A 233 -27.75 -20.87 -7.66
C ARG A 233 -29.04 -20.10 -7.46
N LEU A 234 -29.23 -19.05 -8.24
CA LEU A 234 -30.49 -18.31 -8.29
C LEU A 234 -31.38 -19.01 -9.31
N GLN A 235 -32.43 -19.66 -8.84
CA GLN A 235 -33.45 -20.30 -9.67
C GLN A 235 -34.53 -19.29 -10.02
N ILE A 236 -34.99 -19.34 -11.27
CA ILE A 236 -35.98 -18.46 -11.86
C ILE A 236 -37.17 -19.33 -12.27
N ILE A 237 -38.27 -19.21 -11.53
CA ILE A 237 -39.53 -19.87 -11.84
C ILE A 237 -40.42 -18.86 -12.56
N ALA A 238 -40.74 -19.15 -13.81
CA ALA A 238 -41.64 -18.38 -14.65
C ALA A 238 -42.44 -19.33 -15.55
N ASP A 239 -43.53 -18.83 -16.14
CA ASP A 239 -44.20 -19.54 -17.23
C ASP A 239 -43.20 -19.75 -18.38
N PRO A 240 -43.19 -20.91 -19.07
CA PRO A 240 -42.29 -21.14 -20.21
C PRO A 240 -42.36 -20.09 -21.33
N ALA A 241 -43.48 -19.37 -21.46
CA ALA A 241 -43.64 -18.30 -22.44
C ALA A 241 -43.11 -16.93 -21.95
N THR A 242 -42.80 -16.79 -20.65
CA THR A 242 -42.32 -15.54 -20.06
C THR A 242 -40.90 -15.23 -20.51
N THR A 243 -40.67 -14.00 -20.98
CA THR A 243 -39.33 -13.48 -21.24
C THR A 243 -38.77 -12.90 -19.94
N VAL A 244 -37.63 -13.41 -19.48
CA VAL A 244 -36.91 -12.89 -18.31
C VAL A 244 -35.49 -12.53 -18.68
N ASP A 245 -35.11 -11.27 -18.49
CA ASP A 245 -33.73 -10.81 -18.59
C ASP A 245 -33.21 -10.37 -17.22
N VAL A 246 -32.15 -11.02 -16.76
CA VAL A 246 -31.47 -10.68 -15.50
C VAL A 246 -30.19 -9.93 -15.85
N ALA A 247 -30.19 -8.62 -15.59
CA ALA A 247 -29.06 -7.74 -15.89
C ALA A 247 -27.91 -7.96 -14.89
N ALA A 248 -28.21 -7.95 -13.59
CA ALA A 248 -27.19 -8.07 -12.55
C ALA A 248 -27.71 -8.79 -11.31
N VAL A 249 -26.81 -9.51 -10.63
CA VAL A 249 -27.04 -10.06 -9.29
C VAL A 249 -25.86 -9.68 -8.43
N THR A 250 -26.11 -9.01 -7.30
CA THR A 250 -25.09 -8.62 -6.33
C THR A 250 -25.40 -9.22 -4.97
N PHE A 251 -24.36 -9.49 -4.18
CA PHE A 251 -24.50 -10.15 -2.88
C PHE A 251 -23.91 -9.30 -1.76
N TRP A 252 -24.45 -9.45 -0.55
CA TRP A 252 -23.78 -9.00 0.67
C TRP A 252 -23.58 -10.17 1.61
N LEU A 253 -22.58 -10.08 2.46
CA LEU A 253 -22.21 -11.15 3.40
C LEU A 253 -22.90 -10.96 4.75
N ASN A 254 -23.00 -12.06 5.49
CA ASN A 254 -23.37 -12.06 6.90
C ASN A 254 -22.35 -12.92 7.66
N GLY A 255 -21.73 -12.39 8.71
CA GLY A 255 -20.76 -13.14 9.52
C GLY A 255 -19.39 -13.43 8.86
N SER A 256 -19.29 -13.40 7.53
CA SER A 256 -18.02 -13.40 6.81
C SER A 256 -17.50 -11.96 6.65
N GLY A 257 -16.22 -11.72 6.96
CA GLY A 257 -15.56 -10.45 6.62
C GLY A 257 -15.56 -10.22 5.11
N HIS A 258 -15.54 -8.95 4.67
CA HIS A 258 -15.63 -8.58 3.26
C HIS A 258 -14.44 -9.08 2.42
N TYR A 259 -13.26 -9.21 3.05
CA TYR A 259 -12.02 -9.67 2.44
C TYR A 259 -11.44 -10.83 3.23
N ARG A 260 -10.47 -11.58 2.66
CA ARG A 260 -9.68 -12.56 3.44
C ARG A 260 -8.91 -11.89 4.56
N ASN A 261 -8.31 -10.74 4.25
CA ASN A 261 -7.64 -9.87 5.20
C ASN A 261 -8.64 -9.04 6.02
N ALA A 262 -8.18 -8.40 7.09
CA ALA A 262 -9.01 -7.42 7.81
C ALA A 262 -9.33 -6.22 6.90
N GLU A 263 -10.56 -5.72 6.94
CA GLU A 263 -11.00 -4.62 6.07
C GLU A 263 -10.16 -3.35 6.24
N ARG A 264 -9.73 -3.05 7.48
CA ARG A 264 -8.87 -1.91 7.75
C ARG A 264 -7.44 -2.09 7.22
N VAL A 265 -6.93 -3.33 7.19
CA VAL A 265 -5.64 -3.66 6.56
C VAL A 265 -5.72 -3.42 5.05
N VAL A 266 -6.78 -3.92 4.40
CA VAL A 266 -7.02 -3.70 2.96
C VAL A 266 -7.12 -2.21 2.65
N ALA A 267 -7.93 -1.46 3.41
CA ALA A 267 -8.11 -0.03 3.19
C ALA A 267 -6.81 0.78 3.32
N LEU A 268 -5.98 0.47 4.33
CA LEU A 268 -4.68 1.14 4.49
C LEU A 268 -3.70 0.71 3.40
N TYR A 269 -3.65 -0.57 3.04
CA TYR A 269 -2.79 -1.06 1.96
C TYR A 269 -3.09 -0.37 0.63
N GLU A 270 -4.37 -0.29 0.22
CA GLU A 270 -4.78 0.39 -1.02
C GLU A 270 -4.46 1.89 -1.00
N TYR A 271 -4.71 2.55 0.15
CA TYR A 271 -4.33 3.95 0.34
C TYR A 271 -2.81 4.15 0.17
N LEU A 272 -2.01 3.23 0.73
CA LEU A 272 -0.57 3.31 0.62
C LEU A 272 -0.09 3.09 -0.82
N LEU A 273 -0.64 2.12 -1.54
CA LEU A 273 -0.27 1.91 -2.94
C LEU A 273 -0.68 3.07 -3.85
N ALA A 274 -1.86 3.64 -3.64
CA ALA A 274 -2.33 4.79 -4.40
C ALA A 274 -1.40 6.00 -4.24
N GLY A 275 -0.97 6.27 -3.01
CA GLY A 275 -0.04 7.36 -2.70
C GLY A 275 1.38 7.09 -3.20
N ALA A 276 1.89 5.85 -3.07
CA ALA A 276 3.18 5.46 -3.63
C ALA A 276 3.20 5.59 -5.16
N ALA A 277 2.13 5.20 -5.85
CA ALA A 277 2.01 5.38 -7.29
C ALA A 277 1.94 6.87 -7.69
N ALA A 278 1.26 7.71 -6.90
CA ALA A 278 1.26 9.15 -7.10
C ALA A 278 2.67 9.75 -6.89
N ALA A 279 3.38 9.29 -5.86
CA ALA A 279 4.76 9.69 -5.59
C ALA A 279 5.67 9.37 -6.77
N ARG A 280 5.65 8.13 -7.28
CA ARG A 280 6.45 7.72 -8.44
C ARG A 280 6.22 8.62 -9.65
N ARG A 281 4.96 9.01 -9.92
CA ARG A 281 4.63 9.90 -11.05
C ARG A 281 5.11 11.33 -10.82
N ALA A 282 5.19 11.78 -9.58
CA ALA A 282 5.66 13.10 -9.22
C ALA A 282 7.20 13.19 -9.15
N THR A 283 7.90 12.10 -8.81
CA THR A 283 9.35 12.08 -8.59
C THR A 283 10.14 12.52 -9.83
N VAL A 284 10.95 13.56 -9.65
CA VAL A 284 11.91 14.07 -10.64
C VAL A 284 13.31 13.72 -10.15
N VAL A 285 14.14 13.12 -11.01
CA VAL A 285 15.56 12.89 -10.71
C VAL A 285 16.22 14.24 -10.53
N PRO A 286 16.81 14.55 -9.36
CA PRO A 286 17.28 15.90 -9.16
C PRO A 286 18.49 16.22 -10.03
N ALA A 287 18.44 17.37 -10.69
CA ALA A 287 19.45 17.84 -11.62
C ALA A 287 19.69 19.34 -11.43
N LEU A 288 20.92 19.77 -11.71
CA LEU A 288 21.29 21.17 -11.71
C LEU A 288 21.36 21.65 -13.16
N ASN A 289 20.45 22.53 -13.57
CA ASN A 289 20.51 23.20 -14.86
C ASN A 289 21.46 24.40 -14.75
N SER A 290 22.51 24.37 -15.57
CA SER A 290 23.55 25.40 -15.67
C SER A 290 23.66 25.98 -17.09
N GLU A 291 22.70 25.76 -17.98
CA GLU A 291 22.79 26.16 -19.40
C GLU A 291 22.96 27.67 -19.60
N ARG A 292 22.42 28.47 -18.66
CA ARG A 292 22.53 29.94 -18.67
C ARG A 292 23.58 30.46 -17.68
N ALA A 293 24.26 29.57 -16.96
CA ALA A 293 25.17 29.97 -15.89
C ALA A 293 26.43 30.60 -16.48
N VAL A 294 26.69 31.85 -16.11
CA VAL A 294 27.91 32.58 -16.42
C VAL A 294 28.53 33.11 -15.13
N LEU A 295 29.85 33.29 -15.13
CA LEU A 295 30.54 34.02 -14.07
C LEU A 295 30.60 35.49 -14.48
N ASP A 296 29.84 36.34 -13.79
CA ASP A 296 29.85 37.79 -13.99
C ASP A 296 30.02 38.52 -12.65
N ALA A 297 30.92 39.49 -12.62
CA ALA A 297 31.23 40.30 -11.43
C ALA A 297 31.43 39.50 -10.11
N GLY A 298 31.95 38.27 -10.18
CA GLY A 298 32.16 37.41 -9.01
C GLY A 298 30.92 36.66 -8.52
N VAL A 299 29.86 36.61 -9.33
CA VAL A 299 28.64 35.84 -9.10
C VAL A 299 28.47 34.83 -10.25
N LEU A 300 28.20 33.58 -9.90
CA LEU A 300 28.03 32.47 -10.83
C LEU A 300 26.55 32.08 -10.92
N GLY A 301 25.95 32.13 -12.11
CA GLY A 301 24.57 31.73 -12.34
C GLY A 301 23.93 32.43 -13.55
N PRO A 302 22.60 32.31 -13.73
CA PRO A 302 21.67 31.60 -12.86
C PRO A 302 21.78 30.07 -12.99
N PHE A 303 21.58 29.39 -11.87
CA PHE A 303 21.30 27.95 -11.81
C PHE A 303 19.83 27.70 -11.51
N ARG A 304 19.31 26.55 -11.96
CA ARG A 304 18.01 26.02 -11.51
C ARG A 304 18.16 24.61 -10.99
N LEU A 305 17.50 24.33 -9.88
CA LEU A 305 17.36 22.96 -9.38
C LEU A 305 16.09 22.37 -9.96
N ASP A 306 16.23 21.33 -10.77
CA ASP A 306 15.16 20.41 -11.08
C ASP A 306 15.13 19.38 -9.95
N ALA A 307 14.03 19.30 -9.22
CA ALA A 307 13.85 18.36 -8.13
C ALA A 307 12.36 18.14 -7.88
N THR A 308 12.03 17.05 -7.20
CA THR A 308 10.63 16.73 -6.87
C THR A 308 9.99 17.72 -5.89
N ASP A 309 10.79 18.30 -4.99
CA ASP A 309 10.32 19.16 -3.92
C ASP A 309 11.37 20.24 -3.62
N ARG A 310 11.02 21.20 -2.77
CA ARG A 310 11.91 22.29 -2.35
C ARG A 310 13.14 21.73 -1.66
N ALA A 311 14.31 22.30 -1.95
CA ALA A 311 15.57 21.83 -1.39
C ALA A 311 16.31 22.94 -0.65
N ALA A 312 16.83 22.62 0.54
CA ALA A 312 17.81 23.49 1.18
C ALA A 312 19.14 23.40 0.43
N LEU A 313 19.70 24.55 0.06
CA LEU A 313 20.96 24.64 -0.67
C LEU A 313 22.08 25.12 0.25
N SER A 314 23.26 24.50 0.14
CA SER A 314 24.46 24.96 0.81
C SER A 314 25.68 24.74 -0.08
N VAL A 315 26.71 25.57 0.08
CA VAL A 315 27.95 25.45 -0.69
C VAL A 315 29.14 25.22 0.22
N SER A 316 30.13 24.47 -0.27
CA SER A 316 31.37 24.20 0.48
C SER A 316 32.20 25.47 0.76
N ALA A 317 32.06 26.50 -0.07
CA ALA A 317 32.68 27.81 0.10
C ALA A 317 31.85 28.90 -0.61
N GLY A 318 31.70 30.05 0.03
CA GLY A 318 30.88 31.17 -0.48
C GLY A 318 29.45 31.15 0.06
N THR A 319 28.51 31.75 -0.70
CA THR A 319 27.09 31.85 -0.31
C THR A 319 26.16 31.59 -1.50
N VAL A 320 24.97 31.07 -1.20
CA VAL A 320 23.87 30.95 -2.17
C VAL A 320 23.01 32.21 -2.07
N VAL A 321 22.74 32.86 -3.20
CA VAL A 321 22.00 34.14 -3.25
C VAL A 321 20.89 34.10 -4.31
N ASP A 322 19.89 34.96 -4.14
CA ASP A 322 18.83 35.17 -5.13
C ASP A 322 19.25 36.16 -6.23
N ALA A 323 18.32 36.50 -7.12
CA ALA A 323 18.54 37.42 -8.23
C ALA A 323 18.87 38.86 -7.78
N ASP A 324 18.45 39.24 -6.58
CA ASP A 324 18.72 40.56 -5.98
C ASP A 324 20.06 40.55 -5.19
N GLY A 325 20.72 39.39 -5.12
CA GLY A 325 21.98 39.20 -4.41
C GLY A 325 21.84 39.00 -2.90
N ALA A 326 20.61 38.83 -2.40
CA ALA A 326 20.32 38.51 -1.01
C ALA A 326 20.56 37.02 -0.71
N VAL A 327 21.01 36.71 0.51
CA VAL A 327 21.34 35.34 0.90
C VAL A 327 20.08 34.50 1.04
N ILE A 328 20.11 33.29 0.49
CA ILE A 328 19.04 32.30 0.61
C ILE A 328 19.34 31.38 1.81
N ASP A 329 18.60 31.57 2.90
CA ASP A 329 18.72 30.73 4.12
C ASP A 329 17.66 29.61 4.18
N GLY A 330 16.71 29.59 3.24
CA GLY A 330 15.56 28.68 3.20
C GLY A 330 15.56 27.71 2.01
N PRO A 331 14.60 26.76 1.98
CA PRO A 331 14.49 25.82 0.88
C PRO A 331 14.05 26.53 -0.41
N VAL A 332 14.77 26.26 -1.51
CA VAL A 332 14.50 26.80 -2.84
C VAL A 332 13.45 25.95 -3.56
N THR A 333 12.47 26.61 -4.17
CA THR A 333 11.44 25.94 -4.96
C THR A 333 12.02 25.47 -6.30
N PRO A 334 11.72 24.24 -6.77
CA PRO A 334 12.23 23.75 -8.05
C PRO A 334 11.95 24.73 -9.21
N GLY A 335 12.92 24.89 -10.10
CA GLY A 335 12.86 25.82 -11.23
C GLY A 335 13.11 27.30 -10.91
N THR A 336 13.28 27.66 -9.63
CA THR A 336 13.64 29.04 -9.23
C THR A 336 15.12 29.30 -9.55
N ASP A 337 15.41 30.48 -10.11
CA ASP A 337 16.77 30.92 -10.37
C ASP A 337 17.49 31.24 -9.05
N PHE A 338 18.69 30.69 -8.88
CA PHE A 338 19.60 31.05 -7.78
C PHE A 338 21.03 31.21 -8.31
N TYR A 339 21.86 31.88 -7.53
CA TYR A 339 23.23 32.20 -7.89
C TYR A 339 24.17 31.81 -6.76
N LEU A 340 25.44 31.62 -7.11
CA LEU A 340 26.50 31.35 -6.16
C LEU A 340 27.45 32.55 -6.13
N ARG A 341 27.75 33.06 -4.94
CA ARG A 341 28.86 33.98 -4.73
C ARG A 341 30.03 33.16 -4.18
N PRO A 342 30.92 32.63 -5.05
CA PRO A 342 32.03 31.80 -4.61
C PRO A 342 32.99 32.60 -3.70
N GLY A 343 33.55 31.94 -2.70
CA GLY A 343 34.54 32.56 -1.79
C GLY A 343 35.88 32.89 -2.45
N HIS A 344 36.10 32.44 -3.69
CA HIS A 344 37.32 32.62 -4.47
C HIS A 344 37.00 32.91 -5.96
N PRO A 345 37.87 33.63 -6.68
CA PRO A 345 37.60 34.07 -8.05
C PRO A 345 37.66 32.97 -9.13
N ALA A 346 38.25 31.80 -8.82
CA ALA A 346 38.26 30.63 -9.68
C ALA A 346 38.43 29.37 -8.81
N GLY A 347 37.90 28.24 -9.26
CA GLY A 347 38.11 26.97 -8.57
C GLY A 347 36.93 26.00 -8.65
N ARG A 348 36.86 25.11 -7.66
CA ARG A 348 35.79 24.13 -7.52
C ARG A 348 35.00 24.41 -6.25
N VAL A 349 33.67 24.42 -6.38
CA VAL A 349 32.75 24.46 -5.25
C VAL A 349 31.82 23.26 -5.31
N THR A 350 31.49 22.70 -4.15
CA THR A 350 30.47 21.67 -4.05
C THR A 350 29.17 22.32 -3.60
N LEU A 351 28.15 22.28 -4.44
CA LEU A 351 26.78 22.63 -4.08
C LEU A 351 26.07 21.38 -3.54
N THR A 352 25.57 21.48 -2.33
CA THR A 352 24.77 20.44 -1.68
C THR A 352 23.31 20.86 -1.69
N ALA A 353 22.47 20.09 -2.38
CA ALA A 353 21.01 20.19 -2.32
C ALA A 353 20.45 19.11 -1.40
N SER A 354 19.67 19.50 -0.39
CA SER A 354 19.01 18.60 0.55
C SER A 354 17.49 18.72 0.40
N VAL A 355 16.87 17.68 -0.18
CA VAL A 355 15.42 17.58 -0.31
C VAL A 355 14.86 16.90 0.95
N PRO A 356 13.97 17.56 1.70
CA PRO A 356 13.47 17.02 2.96
C PRO A 356 12.54 15.82 2.74
N ALA A 357 12.56 14.91 3.71
CA ALA A 357 11.66 13.76 3.79
C ALA A 357 10.30 14.15 4.43
N ALA A 358 9.69 15.25 3.97
CA ALA A 358 8.42 15.74 4.50
C ALA A 358 7.28 14.77 4.20
N THR A 359 6.26 14.64 5.06
CA THR A 359 5.19 13.63 4.88
C THR A 359 4.32 13.88 3.64
N ASP A 360 4.20 15.15 3.24
CA ASP A 360 3.49 15.65 2.05
C ASP A 360 4.39 15.82 0.83
N GLY A 361 5.71 15.64 1.00
CA GLY A 361 6.70 15.72 -0.07
C GLY A 361 6.98 14.39 -0.76
N PHE A 362 7.88 14.41 -1.75
CA PHE A 362 8.18 13.24 -2.62
C PHE A 362 9.68 13.00 -2.84
N GLY A 363 10.54 13.61 -2.02
CA GLY A 363 12.00 13.62 -2.20
C GLY A 363 12.81 12.97 -1.08
N GLY A 364 12.23 12.04 -0.30
CA GLY A 364 12.97 11.28 0.71
C GLY A 364 13.74 10.10 0.11
N ARG A 365 14.53 9.43 0.96
CA ARG A 365 15.27 8.20 0.62
C ARG A 365 15.07 7.12 1.68
N VAL A 366 15.30 5.87 1.32
CA VAL A 366 15.19 4.75 2.26
C VAL A 366 16.57 4.41 2.80
N ILE A 367 16.73 4.48 4.13
CA ILE A 367 17.89 3.88 4.79
C ILE A 367 17.59 2.40 4.97
N THR A 368 18.46 1.53 4.44
CA THR A 368 18.35 0.08 4.66
C THR A 368 19.32 -0.37 5.74
N GLY A 369 18.96 -1.44 6.46
CA GLY A 369 19.85 -2.17 7.34
C GLY A 369 20.13 -3.55 6.77
N VAL A 370 21.41 -3.90 6.60
CA VAL A 370 21.82 -5.24 6.16
C VAL A 370 22.52 -5.94 7.31
N ALA A 371 22.04 -7.14 7.63
CA ALA A 371 22.72 -8.02 8.58
C ALA A 371 24.04 -8.50 7.98
N TYR A 372 25.12 -8.47 8.77
CA TYR A 372 26.43 -8.95 8.32
C TYR A 372 26.90 -10.22 9.04
N ASP A 373 26.13 -10.71 10.01
CA ASP A 373 26.42 -11.98 10.69
C ASP A 373 25.97 -13.19 9.85
N ASP A 374 24.91 -13.05 9.03
CA ASP A 374 24.39 -14.08 8.12
C ASP A 374 23.64 -13.40 6.96
N SER A 375 24.01 -13.73 5.72
CA SER A 375 23.40 -13.16 4.51
C SER A 375 21.97 -13.61 4.25
N ARG A 376 21.49 -14.64 4.95
CA ARG A 376 20.09 -15.12 4.89
C ARG A 376 19.16 -14.27 5.74
N PHE A 377 19.69 -13.46 6.67
CA PHE A 377 18.85 -12.62 7.50
C PHE A 377 18.21 -11.52 6.67
N THR A 378 16.93 -11.27 6.94
CA THR A 378 16.14 -10.31 6.16
C THR A 378 16.79 -8.93 6.22
N PRO A 379 17.15 -8.31 5.09
CA PRO A 379 17.42 -6.88 5.06
C PRO A 379 16.16 -6.13 5.51
N VAL A 380 16.35 -4.93 6.04
CA VAL A 380 15.26 -4.12 6.56
C VAL A 380 15.30 -2.70 6.03
N ALA A 381 14.14 -2.07 5.84
CA ALA A 381 14.02 -0.63 5.66
C ALA A 381 13.74 0.02 7.00
N LEU A 382 14.56 1.00 7.38
CA LEU A 382 14.37 1.72 8.64
C LEU A 382 13.17 2.66 8.49
N ALA A 383 12.27 2.67 9.47
CA ALA A 383 11.12 3.56 9.53
C ALA A 383 11.52 4.97 10.02
N VAL A 384 12.59 5.51 9.42
CA VAL A 384 13.17 6.81 9.73
C VAL A 384 13.18 7.61 8.43
N PRO A 385 12.34 8.66 8.31
CA PRO A 385 12.39 9.56 7.18
C PRO A 385 13.80 10.15 7.02
N ALA A 386 14.39 10.02 5.84
CA ALA A 386 15.74 10.50 5.57
C ALA A 386 15.74 11.42 4.33
N PRO A 387 16.35 12.62 4.40
CA PRO A 387 16.39 13.54 3.28
C PRO A 387 17.24 12.97 2.14
N THR A 388 16.89 13.34 0.91
CA THR A 388 17.75 13.09 -0.25
C THR A 388 18.79 14.21 -0.33
N VAL A 389 20.06 13.86 -0.17
CA VAL A 389 21.19 14.79 -0.25
C VAL A 389 21.99 14.54 -1.50
N ILE A 390 22.16 15.57 -2.32
CA ILE A 390 22.84 15.50 -3.61
C ILE A 390 23.92 16.57 -3.66
N GLU A 391 25.11 16.14 -4.05
CA GLU A 391 26.28 17.00 -4.23
C GLU A 391 26.56 17.18 -5.73
N PHE A 392 26.62 18.43 -6.16
CA PHE A 392 27.01 18.87 -7.49
C PHE A 392 28.39 19.53 -7.40
N GLU A 393 29.36 19.00 -8.15
CA GLU A 393 30.67 19.66 -8.30
C GLU A 393 30.58 20.70 -9.42
N ILE A 394 30.81 21.96 -9.07
CA ILE A 394 30.77 23.09 -10.01
C ILE A 394 32.19 23.61 -10.16
N SER A 395 32.66 23.68 -11.41
CA SER A 395 33.96 24.24 -11.77
C SER A 395 33.75 25.49 -12.61
N PHE A 396 34.47 26.57 -12.29
CA PHE A 396 34.33 27.88 -12.93
C PHE A 396 35.66 28.61 -13.00
#